data_AF-A0A2C9M014-F1
#
_entry.id   AF-A0A2C9M014-F1
#
_cell.length_a   1.000
_cell.length_b   1.000
_cell.length_c   1.000
_cell.angle_alpha   90.00
_cell.angle_beta   90.00
_cell.angle_gamma   90.00
#
_symmetry.space_group_name_H-M   'P 1'
#
loop_
_entity.id
_entity.type
_entity.pdbx_description
1 polymer ?
#
loop_
_entity_poly.entity_id
_entity_poly.type
_entity_poly.pdbx_seq_one_letter_code
_entity_poly.pdbx_strand_id
1 'polypeptide(L)'
;MELDNVPPVAISALNSSQWQTHGEMMISHLNWSPDEYVGLSMWIEDIDNTHYKTSRVFMPEPILKALKTNVPVSRHNLQSFLQRSANTDATGEQGRVRPMSLSNKKMLDAVLALVQWGTMILFDYLTGNYDRVSSMLDGADKDKNPEILQEPIRNLRRSKYGGAKLWMVDNESGFLEAYDLMYGQLDNGRRYVKFHEQMLQTMCLFQKNVTSKLEELHKMAQPEEFLKNFAAGRDRLLLKIEETKTAWW
;
A
#
# COMPACT_ATOMS: atom_id res chain seq x y z
N MET A 1 11.85 -6.87 -1.87
CA MET A 1 11.16 -5.94 -2.80
C MET A 1 11.87 -4.60 -2.94
N GLU A 2 12.66 -4.13 -1.95
CA GLU A 2 13.46 -2.89 -2.06
C GLU A 2 12.63 -1.67 -2.45
N LEU A 3 11.45 -1.54 -1.82
CA LEU A 3 10.53 -0.44 -2.08
C LEU A 3 11.08 0.85 -1.46
N ASP A 4 11.15 1.92 -2.23
CA ASP A 4 11.61 3.24 -1.79
C ASP A 4 10.42 4.16 -1.42
N ASN A 5 9.20 3.63 -1.47
CA ASN A 5 7.95 4.36 -1.35
C ASN A 5 7.07 3.86 -0.18
N VAL A 6 7.68 3.15 0.76
CA VAL A 6 7.13 2.83 2.08
C VAL A 6 7.98 3.56 3.12
N PRO A 7 7.41 4.36 4.04
CA PRO A 7 8.18 4.98 5.10
C PRO A 7 8.88 3.92 5.96
N PRO A 8 10.19 4.09 6.25
CA PRO A 8 10.88 3.27 7.23
C PRO A 8 10.19 3.34 8.59
N VAL A 9 10.16 2.21 9.28
CA VAL A 9 9.69 2.09 10.66
C VAL A 9 10.81 1.48 11.48
N ALA A 10 11.03 2.01 12.68
CA ALA A 10 11.93 1.44 13.67
C ALA A 10 11.18 1.22 14.99
N ILE A 11 11.52 0.16 15.70
CA ILE A 11 11.01 -0.13 17.02
C ILE A 11 11.83 0.70 18.02
N SER A 12 11.15 1.28 19.02
CA SER A 12 11.79 1.97 20.14
C SER A 12 11.22 1.44 21.45
N ALA A 13 12.09 1.14 22.41
CA ALA A 13 11.69 0.78 23.77
C ALA A 13 11.40 2.06 24.58
N LEU A 14 10.30 2.09 25.31
CA LEU A 14 9.89 3.26 26.09
C LEU A 14 10.82 3.58 27.26
N ASN A 15 11.58 2.60 27.76
CA ASN A 15 12.63 2.80 28.76
C ASN A 15 13.97 3.31 28.19
N SER A 16 14.08 3.56 26.88
CA SER A 16 15.31 4.06 26.27
C SER A 16 15.54 5.55 26.55
N SER A 17 16.79 6.00 26.38
CA SER A 17 17.18 7.41 26.61
C SER A 17 16.40 8.41 25.76
N GLN A 18 15.87 7.97 24.61
CA GLN A 18 15.02 8.79 23.73
C GLN A 18 13.78 9.34 24.44
N TRP A 19 13.25 8.60 25.42
CA TRP A 19 12.01 8.91 26.12
C TRP A 19 12.24 9.52 27.52
N GLN A 20 13.48 9.75 27.96
CA GLN A 20 13.72 10.29 29.31
C GLN A 20 13.24 11.73 29.48
N THR A 21 13.41 12.60 28.48
CA THR A 21 13.11 14.05 28.63
C THR A 21 11.62 14.39 28.46
N HIS A 22 10.91 13.68 27.59
CA HIS A 22 9.49 13.94 27.28
C HIS A 22 8.60 12.71 27.46
N GLY A 23 9.18 11.52 27.53
CA GLY A 23 8.45 10.27 27.65
C GLY A 23 7.91 10.03 29.05
N GLU A 24 8.55 10.44 30.15
CA GLU A 24 7.96 10.24 31.49
C GLU A 24 6.58 10.91 31.64
N MET A 25 6.45 12.15 31.11
CA MET A 25 5.18 12.84 31.07
C MET A 25 4.21 12.14 30.10
N MET A 26 4.62 11.78 28.90
CA MET A 26 3.75 11.13 27.91
C MET A 26 3.30 9.74 28.35
N ILE A 27 4.20 8.92 28.89
CA ILE A 27 3.96 7.57 29.41
C ILE A 27 2.95 7.65 30.57
N SER A 28 3.13 8.57 31.51
CA SER A 28 2.16 8.75 32.62
C SER A 28 0.81 9.29 32.15
N HIS A 29 0.78 10.24 31.20
CA HIS A 29 -0.48 10.81 30.69
C HIS A 29 -1.25 9.85 29.78
N LEU A 30 -0.56 9.02 29.00
CA LEU A 30 -1.14 8.03 28.10
C LEU A 30 -1.33 6.66 28.79
N ASN A 31 -0.92 6.55 30.05
CA ASN A 31 -0.99 5.33 30.86
C ASN A 31 -0.29 4.13 30.18
N TRP A 32 0.86 4.39 29.55
CA TRP A 32 1.71 3.36 28.95
C TRP A 32 2.62 2.71 30.00
N SER A 33 3.04 1.47 29.75
CA SER A 33 4.04 0.82 30.59
C SER A 33 5.46 1.13 30.10
N PRO A 34 6.42 1.47 30.97
CA PRO A 34 7.82 1.73 30.58
C PRO A 34 8.50 0.57 29.85
N ASP A 35 8.01 -0.66 30.02
CA ASP A 35 8.56 -1.87 29.39
C ASP A 35 7.94 -2.18 28.01
N GLU A 36 7.05 -1.32 27.51
CA GLU A 36 6.45 -1.45 26.19
C GLU A 36 7.36 -0.92 25.07
N TYR A 37 6.99 -1.31 23.85
CA TYR A 37 7.64 -0.92 22.61
C TYR A 37 6.67 -0.12 21.74
N VAL A 38 7.22 0.83 21.00
CA VAL A 38 6.45 1.64 20.04
C VAL A 38 7.11 1.59 18.66
N GLY A 39 6.29 1.61 17.61
CA GLY A 39 6.75 1.78 16.24
C GLY A 39 6.92 3.27 15.92
N LEU A 40 8.10 3.66 15.48
CA LEU A 40 8.42 5.00 15.02
C LEU A 40 8.47 5.01 13.49
N SER A 41 7.40 5.52 12.88
CA SER A 41 7.35 5.74 11.43
C SER A 41 8.05 7.05 11.07
N MET A 42 8.93 7.00 10.07
CA MET A 42 9.62 8.18 9.58
C MET A 42 8.60 9.20 9.04
N TRP A 43 8.73 10.45 9.48
CA TRP A 43 7.97 11.56 8.91
C TRP A 43 8.38 11.79 7.45
N ILE A 44 7.42 11.80 6.53
CA ILE A 44 7.66 12.05 5.11
C ILE A 44 7.35 13.51 4.80
N GLU A 45 8.37 14.33 4.61
CA GLU A 45 8.18 15.71 4.16
C GLU A 45 7.60 15.79 2.75
N ASP A 46 7.93 14.81 1.90
CA ASP A 46 7.51 14.69 0.50
C ASP A 46 6.11 14.06 0.34
N ILE A 47 5.13 14.54 1.10
CA ILE A 47 3.73 14.20 0.85
C ILE A 47 3.01 15.47 0.38
N ASP A 48 2.17 15.31 -0.64
CA ASP A 48 1.20 16.35 -1.03
C ASP A 48 0.23 16.60 0.13
N ASN A 49 0.57 17.62 0.91
CA ASN A 49 -0.13 18.05 2.11
C ASN A 49 -1.11 19.20 1.82
N THR A 50 -1.40 19.49 0.54
CA THR A 50 -2.30 20.60 0.17
C THR A 50 -3.63 20.52 0.92
N HIS A 51 -4.10 19.31 1.25
CA HIS A 51 -5.10 19.04 2.29
C HIS A 51 -4.61 17.92 3.24
N TYR A 52 -4.01 18.29 4.37
CA TYR A 52 -3.54 17.36 5.40
C TYR A 52 -4.58 16.30 5.84
N LYS A 53 -5.88 16.58 5.65
CA LYS A 53 -6.97 15.68 6.02
C LYS A 53 -7.32 14.61 4.99
N THR A 54 -7.06 14.81 3.70
CA THR A 54 -7.60 13.90 2.66
C THR A 54 -6.56 13.53 1.62
N SER A 55 -6.43 12.23 1.36
CA SER A 55 -5.74 11.75 0.16
C SER A 55 -6.50 12.19 -1.09
N ARG A 56 -5.76 12.34 -2.19
CA ARG A 56 -6.29 12.57 -3.54
C ARG A 56 -5.84 11.50 -4.52
N VAL A 57 -5.48 10.31 -4.00
CA VAL A 57 -5.12 9.17 -4.83
C VAL A 57 -6.35 8.30 -5.03
N PHE A 58 -6.81 8.25 -6.28
CA PHE A 58 -7.94 7.44 -6.71
C PHE A 58 -7.45 6.20 -7.44
N MET A 59 -8.26 5.15 -7.43
CA MET A 59 -8.00 3.97 -8.26
C MET A 59 -7.97 4.38 -9.75
N PRO A 60 -6.90 4.05 -10.49
CA PRO A 60 -6.81 4.34 -11.92
C PRO A 60 -7.96 3.70 -12.68
N GLU A 61 -8.53 4.42 -13.66
CA GLU A 61 -9.60 3.92 -14.53
C GLU A 61 -9.28 2.54 -15.14
N PRO A 62 -8.05 2.24 -15.61
CA PRO A 62 -7.74 0.92 -16.15
C PRO A 62 -7.95 -0.21 -15.12
N ILE A 63 -7.65 0.04 -13.84
CA ILE A 63 -7.82 -0.94 -12.77
C ILE A 63 -9.31 -1.07 -12.40
N LEU A 64 -10.04 0.05 -12.30
CA LEU A 64 -11.49 0.03 -12.09
C LEU A 64 -12.22 -0.74 -13.21
N LYS A 65 -11.79 -0.55 -14.46
CA LYS A 65 -12.33 -1.29 -15.60
C LYS A 65 -11.96 -2.77 -15.54
N ALA A 66 -10.73 -3.09 -15.14
CA ALA A 66 -10.30 -4.47 -14.97
C ALA A 66 -11.15 -5.20 -13.92
N LEU A 67 -11.48 -4.55 -12.78
CA LEU A 67 -12.41 -5.09 -11.79
C LEU A 67 -13.81 -5.35 -12.36
N LYS A 68 -14.34 -4.44 -13.18
CA LYS A 68 -15.69 -4.57 -13.77
C LYS A 68 -15.76 -5.62 -14.87
N THR A 69 -14.69 -5.80 -15.63
CA THR A 69 -14.69 -6.60 -16.87
C THR A 69 -13.93 -7.91 -16.76
N ASN A 70 -13.18 -8.12 -15.68
CA ASN A 70 -12.21 -9.21 -15.52
C ASN A 70 -11.16 -9.28 -16.64
N VAL A 71 -10.88 -8.14 -17.29
CA VAL A 71 -9.82 -8.02 -18.29
C VAL A 71 -8.64 -7.26 -17.67
N PRO A 72 -7.51 -7.92 -17.36
CA PRO A 72 -6.41 -7.30 -16.64
C PRO A 72 -5.72 -6.21 -17.45
N VAL A 73 -5.19 -5.21 -16.77
CA VAL A 73 -4.27 -4.23 -17.36
C VAL A 73 -2.98 -4.95 -17.76
N SER A 74 -2.66 -4.95 -19.05
CA SER A 74 -1.52 -5.65 -19.63
C SER A 74 -0.83 -4.80 -20.69
N ARG A 75 0.34 -5.22 -21.15
CA ARG A 75 1.07 -4.51 -22.22
C ARG A 75 0.22 -4.30 -23.48
N HIS A 76 -0.63 -5.29 -23.83
CA HIS A 76 -1.43 -5.29 -25.06
C HIS A 76 -2.54 -4.23 -25.04
N ASN A 77 -3.15 -3.98 -23.88
CA ASN A 77 -4.25 -3.02 -23.76
C ASN A 77 -3.80 -1.66 -23.22
N LEU A 78 -2.59 -1.55 -22.64
CA LEU A 78 -2.03 -0.31 -22.09
C LEU A 78 -2.02 0.84 -23.10
N GLN A 79 -1.63 0.60 -24.36
CA GLN A 79 -1.62 1.65 -25.38
C GLN A 79 -3.03 2.23 -25.63
N SER A 80 -4.04 1.35 -25.70
CA SER A 80 -5.43 1.79 -25.88
C SER A 80 -5.97 2.60 -24.68
N PHE A 81 -5.43 2.36 -23.47
CA PHE A 81 -5.75 3.15 -22.28
C PHE A 81 -5.08 4.51 -22.29
N LEU A 82 -3.77 4.55 -22.55
CA LEU A 82 -2.99 5.80 -22.58
C LEU A 82 -3.51 6.76 -23.66
N GLN A 83 -3.96 6.23 -24.81
CA GLN A 83 -4.56 7.04 -25.87
C GLN A 83 -5.94 7.61 -25.50
N ARG A 84 -6.76 6.89 -24.72
CA ARG A 84 -8.08 7.38 -24.28
C ARG A 84 -7.97 8.46 -23.21
N SER A 85 -7.05 8.32 -22.27
CA SER A 85 -6.77 9.36 -21.26
C SER A 85 -6.29 10.68 -21.87
N ALA A 86 -5.71 10.67 -23.09
CA ALA A 86 -5.35 11.87 -23.84
C ALA A 86 -6.58 12.64 -24.36
N ASN A 87 -7.68 11.92 -24.63
CA ASN A 87 -8.85 12.46 -25.33
C ASN A 87 -9.91 13.01 -24.37
N THR A 88 -9.98 12.54 -23.12
CA THR A 88 -10.93 13.02 -22.10
C THR A 88 -10.57 14.40 -21.54
N ASP A 89 -9.29 14.80 -21.60
CA ASP A 89 -8.86 16.17 -21.27
C ASP A 89 -9.15 17.18 -22.41
N ALA A 90 -9.60 16.71 -23.57
CA ALA A 90 -9.87 17.53 -24.76
C ALA A 90 -11.34 17.98 -24.89
N THR A 91 -12.21 17.62 -23.93
CA THR A 91 -13.59 18.12 -23.87
C THR A 91 -13.72 19.24 -22.83
N GLY A 92 -12.89 20.27 -22.96
CA GLY A 92 -13.27 21.64 -22.64
C GLY A 92 -14.03 22.22 -23.83
N GLU A 93 -15.04 23.04 -23.55
CA GLU A 93 -16.02 23.63 -24.46
C GLU A 93 -15.54 23.86 -25.92
N GLN A 94 -16.38 23.48 -26.88
CA GLN A 94 -16.30 23.72 -28.33
C GLN A 94 -15.46 22.73 -29.17
N GLY A 95 -16.08 21.61 -29.52
CA GLY A 95 -16.38 21.28 -30.92
C GLY A 95 -15.24 21.14 -31.95
N ARG A 96 -13.98 20.95 -31.55
CA ARG A 96 -12.89 20.59 -32.46
C ARG A 96 -11.94 19.59 -31.80
N VAL A 97 -12.08 18.32 -32.15
CA VAL A 97 -11.13 17.26 -31.76
C VAL A 97 -9.79 17.57 -32.42
N ARG A 98 -8.88 18.20 -31.69
CA ARG A 98 -7.44 18.12 -31.99
C ARG A 98 -6.92 16.88 -31.26
N PRO A 99 -6.20 15.96 -31.91
CA PRO A 99 -5.46 14.93 -31.19
C PRO A 99 -4.43 15.66 -30.32
N MET A 100 -4.73 15.82 -29.04
CA MET A 100 -3.79 16.38 -28.10
C MET A 100 -2.74 15.30 -27.86
N SER A 101 -1.56 15.47 -28.46
CA SER A 101 -0.39 14.69 -28.07
C SER A 101 -0.20 14.92 -26.58
N LEU A 102 -0.49 13.92 -25.74
CA LEU A 102 0.01 13.89 -24.36
C LEU A 102 1.50 14.25 -24.46
N SER A 103 1.97 15.21 -23.66
CA SER A 103 3.42 15.37 -23.54
C SER A 103 3.98 14.03 -23.06
N ASN A 104 5.15 13.63 -23.56
CA ASN A 104 5.80 12.38 -23.15
C ASN A 104 5.86 12.24 -21.61
N LYS A 105 5.91 13.36 -20.89
CA LYS A 105 5.83 13.44 -19.44
C LYS A 105 4.50 12.94 -18.85
N LYS A 106 3.34 13.43 -19.31
CA LYS A 106 2.03 12.98 -18.77
C LYS A 106 1.80 11.49 -19.00
N MET A 107 2.20 10.98 -20.16
CA MET A 107 2.10 9.56 -20.47
C MET A 107 3.03 8.73 -19.58
N LEU A 108 4.27 9.19 -19.38
CA LEU A 108 5.22 8.57 -18.47
C LEU A 108 4.67 8.54 -17.03
N ASP A 109 4.12 9.65 -16.54
CA ASP A 109 3.54 9.73 -15.20
C ASP A 109 2.37 8.75 -15.01
N ALA A 110 1.51 8.60 -16.02
CA ALA A 110 0.41 7.63 -16.00
C ALA A 110 0.91 6.17 -15.96
N VAL A 111 1.95 5.84 -16.74
CA VAL A 111 2.57 4.50 -16.71
C VAL A 111 3.25 4.24 -15.37
N LEU A 112 4.00 5.21 -14.85
CA LEU A 112 4.67 5.11 -13.54
C LEU A 112 3.66 4.93 -12.41
N ALA A 113 2.52 5.63 -12.46
CA ALA A 113 1.44 5.44 -11.51
C ALA A 113 0.89 4.00 -11.58
N LEU A 114 0.56 3.50 -12.78
CA LEU A 114 0.05 2.13 -12.96
C LEU A 114 1.03 1.06 -12.45
N VAL A 115 2.33 1.21 -12.73
CA VAL A 115 3.35 0.27 -12.23
C VAL A 115 3.44 0.31 -10.70
N GLN A 116 3.36 1.49 -10.09
CA GLN A 116 3.36 1.61 -8.63
C GLN A 116 2.11 1.03 -7.98
N TRP A 117 0.95 1.17 -8.63
CA TRP A 117 -0.28 0.48 -8.21
C TRP A 117 -0.10 -1.04 -8.26
N GLY A 118 0.59 -1.55 -9.27
CA GLY A 118 0.96 -2.95 -9.34
C GLY A 118 1.84 -3.42 -8.19
N THR A 119 2.86 -2.64 -7.86
CA THR A 119 3.70 -2.88 -6.69
C THR A 119 2.90 -2.85 -5.39
N MET A 120 1.98 -1.88 -5.24
CA MET A 120 1.10 -1.79 -4.07
C MET A 120 0.17 -3.00 -3.96
N ILE A 121 -0.47 -3.45 -5.04
CA ILE A 121 -1.34 -4.64 -5.04
C ILE A 121 -0.56 -5.89 -4.58
N LEU A 122 0.67 -6.08 -5.08
CA LEU A 122 1.55 -7.17 -4.63
C LEU A 122 1.91 -7.02 -3.15
N PHE A 123 2.26 -5.81 -2.72
CA PHE A 123 2.62 -5.53 -1.34
C PHE A 123 1.45 -5.81 -0.38
N ASP A 124 0.26 -5.32 -0.69
CA ASP A 124 -0.95 -5.54 0.09
C ASP A 124 -1.34 -7.03 0.10
N TYR A 125 -1.20 -7.74 -1.03
CA TYR A 125 -1.44 -9.19 -1.08
C TYR A 125 -0.49 -9.98 -0.15
N LEU A 126 0.80 -9.69 -0.21
CA LEU A 126 1.83 -10.40 0.56
C LEU A 126 1.80 -10.06 2.05
N THR A 127 1.38 -8.85 2.40
CA THR A 127 1.24 -8.43 3.80
C THR A 127 -0.17 -8.70 4.34
N GLY A 128 -1.14 -9.00 3.48
CA GLY A 128 -2.54 -9.08 3.86
C GLY A 128 -3.17 -7.72 4.18
N ASN A 129 -2.54 -6.60 3.84
CA ASN A 129 -3.03 -5.28 4.24
C ASN A 129 -4.41 -4.99 3.66
N TYR A 130 -5.43 -5.13 4.50
CA TYR A 130 -6.82 -4.99 4.07
C TYR A 130 -7.31 -3.55 4.08
N ASP A 131 -6.61 -2.63 4.74
CA ASP A 131 -7.04 -1.25 4.97
C ASP A 131 -6.73 -0.30 3.79
N ARG A 132 -6.81 -0.82 2.57
CA ARG A 132 -6.68 -0.07 1.32
C ARG A 132 -7.83 -0.39 0.37
N VAL A 133 -7.52 -1.07 -0.73
CA VAL A 133 -8.50 -1.41 -1.74
C VAL A 133 -9.44 -2.51 -1.25
N SER A 134 -8.94 -3.44 -0.43
CA SER A 134 -9.77 -4.55 0.08
C SER A 134 -10.90 -4.07 0.99
N SER A 135 -10.67 -3.07 1.85
CA SER A 135 -11.73 -2.46 2.67
C SER A 135 -12.72 -1.64 1.83
N MET A 136 -12.27 -1.00 0.74
CA MET A 136 -13.17 -0.35 -0.21
C MET A 136 -14.06 -1.37 -0.96
N LEU A 137 -13.50 -2.52 -1.36
CA LEU A 137 -14.26 -3.62 -1.97
C LEU A 137 -15.27 -4.20 -0.99
N ASP A 138 -14.89 -4.35 0.29
CA ASP A 138 -15.79 -4.79 1.34
C ASP A 138 -16.96 -3.80 1.54
N GLY A 139 -16.68 -2.51 1.63
CA GLY A 139 -17.69 -1.45 1.71
C GLY A 139 -18.62 -1.45 0.51
N ALA A 140 -18.06 -1.49 -0.70
CA ALA A 140 -18.83 -1.54 -1.95
C ALA A 140 -19.78 -2.77 -2.02
N ASP A 141 -19.31 -3.94 -1.58
CA ASP A 141 -20.12 -5.16 -1.54
C ASP A 141 -21.19 -5.11 -0.44
N LYS A 142 -20.87 -4.63 0.77
CA LYS A 142 -21.83 -4.54 1.89
C LYS A 142 -22.93 -3.52 1.62
N ASP A 143 -22.56 -2.35 1.14
CA ASP A 143 -23.48 -1.23 0.92
C ASP A 143 -24.16 -1.31 -0.46
N LYS A 144 -23.77 -2.29 -1.29
CA LYS A 144 -24.22 -2.43 -2.68
C LYS A 144 -24.01 -1.15 -3.49
N ASN A 145 -22.91 -0.46 -3.21
CA ASN A 145 -22.56 0.81 -3.81
C ASN A 145 -21.17 0.75 -4.49
N PRO A 146 -21.10 0.54 -5.82
CA PRO A 146 -19.83 0.49 -6.53
C PRO A 146 -19.11 1.84 -6.60
N GLU A 147 -19.78 2.96 -6.29
CA GLU A 147 -19.17 4.29 -6.29
C GLU A 147 -18.12 4.45 -5.19
N ILE A 148 -18.16 3.62 -4.14
CA ILE A 148 -17.12 3.58 -3.08
C ILE A 148 -15.74 3.32 -3.69
N LEU A 149 -15.64 2.54 -4.77
CA LEU A 149 -14.36 2.27 -5.45
C LEU A 149 -13.76 3.51 -6.14
N GLN A 150 -14.56 4.57 -6.33
CA GLN A 150 -14.14 5.84 -6.92
C GLN A 150 -13.78 6.87 -5.85
N GLU A 151 -13.83 6.51 -4.56
CA GLU A 151 -13.35 7.34 -3.47
C GLU A 151 -11.82 7.35 -3.37
N PRO A 152 -11.22 8.38 -2.73
CA PRO A 152 -9.77 8.42 -2.56
C PRO A 152 -9.28 7.42 -1.50
N ILE A 153 -8.12 6.81 -1.75
CA ILE A 153 -7.45 5.91 -0.82
C ILE A 153 -6.68 6.72 0.22
N ARG A 154 -7.15 6.73 1.46
CA ARG A 154 -6.65 7.60 2.54
C ARG A 154 -5.15 7.43 2.85
N ASN A 155 -4.63 6.21 2.74
CA ASN A 155 -3.28 5.82 3.11
C ASN A 155 -2.35 5.61 1.89
N LEU A 156 -2.73 6.17 0.74
CA LEU A 156 -1.88 6.31 -0.43
C LEU A 156 -1.71 7.80 -0.73
N ARG A 157 -0.48 8.28 -0.83
CA ARG A 157 -0.19 9.72 -0.93
C ARG A 157 0.72 10.04 -2.11
N ARG A 158 0.48 11.16 -2.80
CA ARG A 158 1.38 11.61 -3.87
C ARG A 158 2.60 12.32 -3.28
N SER A 159 3.74 12.17 -3.94
CA SER A 159 4.91 13.03 -3.72
C SER A 159 4.59 14.48 -4.10
N LYS A 160 5.08 15.45 -3.32
CA LYS A 160 4.96 16.89 -3.62
C LYS A 160 6.07 17.34 -4.57
N TYR A 161 7.23 16.69 -4.54
CA TYR A 161 8.35 16.98 -5.40
C TYR A 161 8.16 16.33 -6.77
N GLY A 162 7.26 16.92 -7.57
CA GLY A 162 7.17 16.76 -9.02
C GLY A 162 7.50 15.37 -9.57
N GLY A 163 6.57 14.41 -9.44
CA GLY A 163 6.70 13.10 -10.06
C GLY A 163 5.46 12.24 -9.80
N ALA A 164 5.37 11.08 -10.44
CA ALA A 164 4.26 10.15 -10.26
C ALA A 164 4.36 9.28 -8.98
N LYS A 165 5.33 9.55 -8.08
CA LYS A 165 5.59 8.72 -6.90
C LYS A 165 4.39 8.69 -5.94
N LEU A 166 4.08 7.49 -5.46
CA LEU A 166 3.02 7.20 -4.51
C LEU A 166 3.62 6.59 -3.23
N TRP A 167 3.43 7.27 -2.11
CA TRP A 167 3.79 6.81 -0.77
C TRP A 167 2.69 5.92 -0.19
N MET A 168 3.08 4.73 0.25
CA MET A 168 2.25 3.74 0.94
C MET A 168 2.40 3.94 2.46
N VAL A 169 1.49 4.71 3.07
CA VAL A 169 1.47 5.00 4.52
C VAL A 169 0.43 4.11 5.21
N ASP A 170 0.31 4.17 6.54
CA ASP A 170 -0.56 3.29 7.37
C ASP A 170 -0.53 1.82 6.92
N ASN A 171 0.53 1.10 7.29
CA ASN A 171 0.72 -0.32 6.93
C ASN A 171 0.51 -1.26 8.12
N GLU A 172 -0.01 -0.77 9.24
CA GLU A 172 -0.22 -1.49 10.50
C GLU A 172 -1.29 -2.58 10.38
N SER A 173 -2.31 -2.39 9.53
CA SER A 173 -3.35 -3.39 9.24
C SER A 173 -2.87 -4.53 8.34
N GLY A 174 -1.57 -4.85 8.37
CA GLY A 174 -0.94 -5.99 7.69
C GLY A 174 -0.38 -7.01 8.68
N PHE A 175 0.21 -8.08 8.17
CA PHE A 175 0.82 -9.19 8.93
C PHE A 175 -0.13 -9.77 10.00
N LEU A 176 0.29 -9.83 11.28
CA LEU A 176 -0.38 -10.62 12.31
C LEU A 176 -1.89 -10.31 12.40
N GLU A 177 -2.27 -9.03 12.52
CA GLU A 177 -3.68 -8.62 12.57
C GLU A 177 -4.46 -9.07 11.33
N ALA A 178 -3.87 -8.83 10.15
CA ALA A 178 -4.50 -9.16 8.88
C ALA A 178 -4.65 -10.67 8.65
N TYR A 179 -3.61 -11.45 8.96
CA TYR A 179 -3.63 -12.90 8.77
C TYR A 179 -4.55 -13.58 9.78
N ASP A 180 -4.61 -13.08 11.02
CA ASP A 180 -5.58 -13.54 12.02
C ASP A 180 -7.02 -13.24 11.58
N LEU A 181 -7.27 -12.05 11.02
CA LEU A 181 -8.57 -11.71 10.44
C LEU A 181 -8.90 -12.64 9.27
N MET A 182 -8.02 -12.77 8.29
CA MET A 182 -8.28 -13.47 7.03
C MET A 182 -8.38 -14.99 7.16
N TYR A 183 -7.52 -15.59 7.99
CA TYR A 183 -7.33 -17.03 8.08
C TYR A 183 -7.63 -17.61 9.46
N GLY A 184 -7.85 -16.77 10.47
CA GLY A 184 -8.29 -17.21 11.79
C GLY A 184 -9.74 -17.69 11.82
N GLN A 185 -10.29 -17.85 13.02
CA GLN A 185 -11.63 -18.42 13.21
C GLN A 185 -12.79 -17.43 12.98
N LEU A 186 -12.49 -16.19 12.56
CA LEU A 186 -13.50 -15.17 12.29
C LEU A 186 -14.15 -15.43 10.93
N ASP A 187 -15.42 -15.83 10.93
CA ASP A 187 -16.17 -16.24 9.73
C ASP A 187 -16.16 -15.20 8.59
N ASN A 188 -16.07 -13.91 8.93
CA ASN A 188 -16.19 -12.83 7.96
C ASN A 188 -14.87 -12.45 7.27
N GLY A 189 -13.72 -12.85 7.79
CA GLY A 189 -12.43 -12.35 7.29
C GLY A 189 -11.97 -12.98 5.96
N ARG A 190 -12.45 -14.19 5.64
CA ARG A 190 -12.13 -14.88 4.37
C ARG A 190 -12.52 -14.10 3.11
N ARG A 191 -13.41 -13.10 3.22
CA ARG A 191 -13.74 -12.23 2.08
C ARG A 191 -12.56 -11.34 1.66
N TYR A 192 -11.71 -10.93 2.59
CA TYR A 192 -10.53 -10.13 2.28
C TYR A 192 -9.52 -10.92 1.44
N VAL A 193 -9.40 -12.23 1.65
CA VAL A 193 -8.61 -13.11 0.77
C VAL A 193 -9.11 -13.00 -0.67
N LYS A 194 -10.44 -13.09 -0.88
CA LYS A 194 -11.05 -12.94 -2.21
C LYS A 194 -10.80 -11.57 -2.81
N PHE A 195 -10.87 -10.50 -2.02
CA PHE A 195 -10.61 -9.14 -2.50
C PHE A 195 -9.15 -8.95 -2.92
N HIS A 196 -8.21 -9.51 -2.15
CA HIS A 196 -6.79 -9.53 -2.52
C HIS A 196 -6.53 -10.31 -3.81
N GLU A 197 -7.15 -11.49 -3.97
CA GLU A 197 -7.08 -12.28 -5.21
C GLU A 197 -7.69 -11.53 -6.42
N GLN A 198 -8.85 -10.91 -6.23
CA GLN A 198 -9.50 -10.08 -7.25
C GLN A 198 -8.58 -8.96 -7.70
N MET A 199 -7.94 -8.25 -6.76
CA MET A 199 -7.01 -7.17 -7.09
C MET A 199 -5.78 -7.67 -7.86
N LEU A 200 -5.20 -8.81 -7.50
CA LEU A 200 -4.11 -9.42 -8.28
C LEU A 200 -4.53 -9.71 -9.73
N GLN A 201 -5.76 -10.17 -9.94
CA GLN A 201 -6.30 -10.49 -11.26
C GLN A 201 -6.58 -9.25 -12.12
N THR A 202 -6.54 -8.03 -11.56
CA THR A 202 -6.73 -6.80 -12.34
C THR A 202 -5.50 -6.41 -13.16
N MET A 203 -4.34 -7.02 -12.93
CA MET A 203 -3.10 -6.46 -13.43
C MET A 203 -2.06 -7.50 -13.87
N CYS A 204 -1.35 -7.19 -14.94
CA CYS A 204 -0.24 -7.97 -15.52
C CYS A 204 0.97 -7.07 -15.85
N LEU A 205 1.10 -5.93 -15.17
CA LEU A 205 2.15 -4.93 -15.39
C LEU A 205 2.92 -4.66 -14.10
N PHE A 206 3.96 -5.45 -13.84
CA PHE A 206 4.72 -5.36 -12.60
C PHE A 206 6.14 -4.81 -12.83
N GLN A 207 6.69 -4.17 -11.82
CA GLN A 207 8.07 -3.71 -11.86
C GLN A 207 9.03 -4.90 -11.85
N LYS A 208 9.93 -4.96 -12.83
CA LYS A 208 10.88 -6.08 -12.99
C LYS A 208 11.68 -6.38 -11.72
N ASN A 209 12.18 -5.36 -11.02
CA ASN A 209 12.94 -5.57 -9.78
C ASN A 209 12.08 -6.27 -8.71
N VAL A 210 10.83 -5.83 -8.54
CA VAL A 210 9.90 -6.42 -7.57
C VAL A 210 9.63 -7.88 -7.92
N THR A 211 9.29 -8.19 -9.17
CA THR A 211 9.01 -9.57 -9.58
C THR A 211 10.24 -10.46 -9.47
N SER A 212 11.43 -9.99 -9.87
CA SER A 212 12.67 -10.76 -9.71
C SER A 212 12.98 -11.06 -8.24
N LYS A 213 12.79 -10.09 -7.34
CA LYS A 213 12.97 -10.30 -5.89
C LYS A 213 11.94 -11.26 -5.30
N LEU A 214 10.70 -11.24 -5.79
CA LEU A 214 9.68 -12.20 -5.37
C LEU A 214 9.95 -13.61 -5.90
N GLU A 215 10.44 -13.74 -7.13
CA GLU A 215 10.89 -15.03 -7.65
C GLU A 215 12.08 -15.60 -6.87
N GLU A 216 13.04 -14.75 -6.51
CA GLU A 216 14.16 -15.13 -5.63
C GLU A 216 13.66 -15.65 -4.29
N LEU A 217 12.77 -14.89 -3.63
CA LEU A 217 12.18 -15.26 -2.34
C LEU A 217 11.36 -16.57 -2.45
N HIS A 218 10.53 -16.71 -3.48
CA HIS A 218 9.68 -17.88 -3.68
C HIS A 218 10.48 -19.18 -3.91
N LYS A 219 11.70 -19.07 -4.45
CA LYS A 219 12.60 -20.21 -4.65
C LYS A 219 13.37 -20.63 -3.38
N MET A 220 13.30 -19.83 -2.31
CA MET A 220 13.94 -20.18 -1.05
C MET A 220 13.18 -21.32 -0.35
N ALA A 221 13.90 -22.17 0.38
CA ALA A 221 13.27 -23.24 1.14
C ALA A 221 12.41 -22.71 2.31
N GLN A 222 12.85 -21.62 2.93
CA GLN A 222 12.23 -21.00 4.11
C GLN A 222 12.20 -19.47 3.95
N PRO A 223 11.37 -18.92 3.04
CA PRO A 223 11.30 -17.49 2.79
C PRO A 223 10.90 -16.67 4.02
N GLU A 224 10.06 -17.22 4.90
CA GLU A 224 9.63 -16.61 6.15
C GLU A 224 10.80 -16.42 7.13
N GLU A 225 11.66 -17.42 7.26
CA GLU A 225 12.84 -17.35 8.14
C GLU A 225 13.85 -16.33 7.60
N PHE A 226 14.04 -16.29 6.27
CA PHE A 226 14.86 -15.27 5.62
C PHE A 226 14.35 -13.85 5.91
N LEU A 227 13.04 -13.60 5.77
CA LEU A 227 12.44 -12.30 6.04
C LEU A 227 12.57 -11.89 7.51
N LYS A 228 12.33 -12.84 8.42
CA LYS A 228 12.51 -12.63 9.86
C LYS A 228 13.95 -12.25 10.20
N ASN A 229 14.93 -12.99 9.69
CA ASN A 229 16.35 -12.70 9.90
C ASN A 229 16.77 -11.37 9.26
N PHE A 230 16.24 -11.05 8.08
CA PHE A 230 16.48 -9.77 7.41
C PHE A 230 15.96 -8.60 8.24
N ALA A 231 14.76 -8.72 8.82
CA ALA A 231 14.17 -7.71 9.69
C ALA A 231 14.96 -7.57 11.00
N ALA A 232 15.25 -8.68 11.69
CA ALA A 232 16.02 -8.71 12.92
C ALA A 232 17.46 -8.16 12.77
N GLY A 233 18.07 -8.37 11.61
CA GLY A 233 19.38 -7.81 11.29
C GLY A 233 19.39 -6.27 11.17
N ARG A 234 18.23 -5.66 10.91
CA ARG A 234 18.07 -4.20 10.79
C ARG A 234 17.49 -3.56 12.04
N ASP A 235 16.64 -4.28 12.75
CA ASP A 235 16.07 -3.86 14.02
C ASP A 235 16.23 -4.97 15.06
N ARG A 236 17.27 -4.83 15.88
CA ARG A 236 17.62 -5.83 16.91
C ARG A 236 16.58 -5.94 18.02
N LEU A 237 15.68 -4.96 18.18
CA LEU A 237 14.62 -5.05 19.18
C LEU A 237 13.54 -6.05 18.77
N LEU A 238 13.42 -6.38 17.49
CA LEU A 238 12.51 -7.42 17.00
C LEU A 238 12.74 -8.77 17.70
N LEU A 239 14.00 -9.16 17.89
CA LEU A 239 14.37 -10.42 18.55
C LEU A 239 13.91 -10.45 20.02
N LYS A 240 13.99 -9.31 20.72
CA LYS A 240 13.61 -9.21 22.14
C LYS A 240 12.09 -9.33 22.33
N ILE A 241 11.31 -8.77 21.40
CA ILE A 241 9.85 -8.85 21.45
C ILE A 241 9.37 -10.29 21.31
N GLU A 242 9.98 -11.07 20.42
CA GLU A 242 9.61 -12.48 20.22
C GLU A 242 9.88 -13.34 21.46
N GLU A 243 11.05 -13.16 22.11
CA GLU A 243 11.41 -13.86 23.35
C GLU A 243 10.41 -13.60 24.49
N THR A 244 9.81 -12.41 24.51
CA THR A 244 8.87 -12.00 25.56
C THR A 244 7.49 -12.64 25.37
N LYS A 245 7.09 -12.94 24.12
CA LYS A 245 5.81 -13.61 23.81
C LYS A 245 5.82 -15.12 24.08
N THR A 246 6.97 -15.77 24.07
CA THR A 246 7.10 -17.19 24.43
C THR A 246 6.93 -17.49 25.92
N ALA A 247 6.84 -16.46 26.78
CA ALA A 247 6.61 -16.62 28.22
C ALA A 247 5.13 -16.71 28.63
N TRP A 248 4.19 -16.57 27.69
CA TRP A 248 2.74 -16.52 27.94
C TRP A 248 1.93 -17.62 27.25
N TRP A 249 2.59 -18.69 26.79
CA TRP A 249 1.95 -19.92 26.29
C TRP A 249 2.40 -21.13 27.11
#